data_AF-A0A2N1UWP4-F1
#
_entry.id   AF-A0A2N1UWP4-F1
#
_cell.length_a   1.000
_cell.length_b   1.000
_cell.length_c   1.000
_cell.angle_alpha   90.00
_cell.angle_beta   90.00
_cell.angle_gamma   90.00
#
_symmetry.space_group_name_H-M   'P 1'
#
loop_
_entity.id
_entity.type
_entity.pdbx_description
1 polymer ?
#
loop_
_entity_poly.entity_id
_entity_poly.type
_entity_poly.pdbx_seq_one_letter_code
_entity_poly.pdbx_strand_id
1 'polypeptide(L)'
;ALVTRMYLQGRPPVTNLYSSAIFVGWVAVLMGLGIEWFLKNGFGTIMASITGFCALLVAHNLGTDGDTMEMMRAVLDTNFWLATHVTTITMGYAASFLAGFMGLLVVLMGVLSKRLSKDLYHKISGMIYGTIAFATLFSFVGTVLGGIWADQSWGRFWGWDPKENGAVMIVLWNAIILHARWGGLAKKRGIALLAIGGNIVTAWSWFGVNMLGVGLHSYGFTDKAFMGLAGFVLLNILVICLGSLPEEHWRSFRPKARVQTPEVLEQS
;
A
#
# COMPACT_ATOMS: atom_id res chain seq x y z
N ALA A 1 1.62 19.84 -12.58
CA ALA A 1 2.91 19.53 -11.93
C ALA A 1 3.57 18.28 -12.51
N LEU A 2 3.05 17.07 -12.30
CA LEU A 2 3.69 15.84 -12.81
C LEU A 2 3.77 15.78 -14.35
N VAL A 3 2.67 16.10 -15.05
CA VAL A 3 2.64 16.16 -16.52
C VAL A 3 3.63 17.20 -17.07
N THR A 4 3.65 18.39 -16.47
CA THR A 4 4.61 19.45 -16.80
C THR A 4 6.05 18.98 -16.64
N ARG A 5 6.34 18.21 -15.59
CA ARG A 5 7.66 17.62 -15.34
C ARG A 5 8.01 16.56 -16.38
N MET A 6 7.09 15.68 -16.73
CA MET A 6 7.30 14.68 -17.78
C MET A 6 7.61 15.36 -19.12
N TYR A 7 6.89 16.44 -19.44
CA TYR A 7 7.10 17.23 -20.64
C TYR A 7 8.49 17.90 -20.66
N LEU A 8 8.88 18.55 -19.55
CA LEU A 8 10.17 19.24 -19.45
C LEU A 8 11.36 18.28 -19.43
N GLN A 9 11.25 17.12 -18.76
CA GLN A 9 12.34 16.16 -18.65
C GLN A 9 12.40 15.22 -19.86
N GLY A 10 11.32 15.08 -20.64
CA GLY A 10 11.20 14.07 -21.70
C GLY A 10 11.20 12.65 -21.15
N ARG A 11 10.75 12.45 -19.91
CA ARG A 11 10.85 11.18 -19.17
C ARG A 11 9.57 10.79 -18.43
N PRO A 12 9.39 9.48 -18.18
CA PRO A 12 8.36 8.95 -17.29
C PRO A 12 8.36 9.57 -15.87
N PRO A 13 7.24 9.49 -15.12
CA PRO A 13 7.06 10.18 -13.85
C PRO A 13 7.83 9.57 -12.65
N VAL A 14 8.83 8.72 -12.88
CA VAL A 14 9.49 7.90 -11.84
C VAL A 14 11.01 8.04 -11.87
N THR A 15 11.50 9.23 -12.21
CA THR A 15 12.93 9.56 -12.34
C THR A 15 13.70 9.55 -11.03
N ASN A 16 13.04 9.77 -9.88
CA ASN A 16 13.64 9.72 -8.54
C ASN A 16 12.59 9.41 -7.47
N LEU A 17 13.01 9.33 -6.20
CA LEU A 17 12.11 9.01 -5.08
C LEU A 17 10.94 10.01 -4.97
N TYR A 18 11.21 11.31 -5.12
CA TYR A 18 10.18 12.35 -5.09
C TYR A 18 9.11 12.16 -6.18
N SER A 19 9.53 12.02 -7.45
CA SER A 19 8.59 11.85 -8.56
C SER A 19 7.83 10.52 -8.47
N SER A 20 8.51 9.45 -8.02
CA SER A 20 7.87 8.17 -7.74
C SER A 20 6.81 8.25 -6.64
N ALA A 21 7.02 9.05 -5.59
CA ALA A 21 6.03 9.24 -4.53
C ALA A 21 4.76 9.91 -5.05
N ILE A 22 4.91 10.94 -5.89
CA ILE A 22 3.79 11.59 -6.56
C ILE A 22 3.06 10.61 -7.49
N PHE A 23 3.80 9.81 -8.26
CA PHE A 23 3.22 8.82 -9.16
C PHE A 23 2.40 7.76 -8.39
N VAL A 24 2.95 7.21 -7.30
CA VAL A 24 2.24 6.28 -6.41
C VAL A 24 0.96 6.92 -5.86
N GLY A 25 1.02 8.20 -5.45
CA GLY A 25 -0.14 8.96 -5.03
C GLY A 25 -1.23 9.04 -6.09
N TRP A 26 -0.88 9.37 -7.33
CA TRP A 26 -1.83 9.41 -8.45
C TRP A 26 -2.44 8.04 -8.74
N VAL A 27 -1.65 6.99 -8.80
CA VAL A 27 -2.16 5.63 -9.02
C VAL A 27 -3.12 5.23 -7.91
N ALA A 28 -2.77 5.48 -6.64
CA ALA A 28 -3.64 5.17 -5.50
C ALA A 28 -4.95 5.99 -5.53
N VAL A 29 -4.90 7.27 -5.91
CA VAL A 29 -6.09 8.12 -6.09
C VAL A 29 -6.98 7.56 -7.21
N LEU A 30 -6.42 7.25 -8.38
CA LEU A 30 -7.17 6.70 -9.51
C LEU A 30 -7.81 5.35 -9.16
N MET A 31 -7.08 4.48 -8.46
CA MET A 31 -7.63 3.22 -7.96
C MET A 31 -8.73 3.45 -6.92
N GLY A 32 -8.57 4.41 -6.01
CA GLY A 32 -9.59 4.79 -5.03
C GLY A 32 -10.87 5.31 -5.69
N LEU A 33 -10.74 6.14 -6.73
CA LEU A 33 -11.87 6.59 -7.56
C LEU A 33 -12.51 5.42 -8.34
N GLY A 34 -11.70 4.47 -8.81
CA GLY A 34 -12.20 3.21 -9.39
C GLY A 34 -13.03 2.40 -8.39
N ILE A 35 -12.56 2.26 -7.16
CA ILE A 35 -13.33 1.61 -6.08
C ILE A 35 -14.63 2.37 -5.81
N GLU A 36 -14.62 3.71 -5.81
CA GLU A 36 -15.82 4.52 -5.64
C GLU A 36 -16.83 4.28 -6.76
N TRP A 37 -16.36 4.14 -8.00
CA TRP A 37 -17.23 3.85 -9.14
C TRP A 37 -17.99 2.51 -8.97
N PHE A 38 -17.39 1.53 -8.31
CA PHE A 38 -18.03 0.24 -8.01
C PHE A 38 -18.89 0.24 -6.74
N LEU A 39 -18.41 0.86 -5.65
CA LEU A 39 -19.10 0.82 -4.36
C LEU A 39 -20.17 1.91 -4.18
N LYS A 40 -19.99 3.08 -4.81
CA LYS A 40 -20.89 4.25 -4.80
C LYS A 40 -21.41 4.63 -3.40
N ASN A 41 -20.53 4.62 -2.41
CA ASN A 41 -20.86 4.80 -1.01
C ASN A 41 -19.92 5.78 -0.27
N GLY A 42 -19.06 6.50 -1.00
CA GLY A 42 -18.07 7.43 -0.49
C GLY A 42 -16.79 6.79 0.04
N PHE A 43 -16.72 5.45 0.16
CA PHE A 43 -15.54 4.78 0.70
C PHE A 43 -14.32 4.96 -0.20
N GLY A 44 -14.48 4.84 -1.52
CA GLY A 44 -13.38 4.99 -2.47
C GLY A 44 -12.84 6.42 -2.49
N THR A 45 -13.72 7.43 -2.36
CA THR A 45 -13.32 8.83 -2.23
C THR A 45 -12.49 9.08 -0.96
N ILE A 46 -12.92 8.53 0.19
CA ILE A 46 -12.15 8.62 1.44
C ILE A 46 -10.76 8.00 1.26
N MET A 47 -10.69 6.82 0.62
CA MET A 47 -9.42 6.16 0.36
C MET A 47 -8.51 7.01 -0.52
N ALA A 48 -9.03 7.54 -1.62
CA ALA A 48 -8.28 8.41 -2.53
C ALA A 48 -7.74 9.65 -1.82
N SER A 49 -8.55 10.30 -0.97
CA SER A 49 -8.12 11.45 -0.19
C SER A 49 -7.00 11.11 0.79
N ILE A 50 -7.13 10.02 1.56
CA ILE A 50 -6.13 9.59 2.53
C ILE A 50 -4.80 9.24 1.83
N THR A 51 -4.85 8.37 0.82
CA THR A 51 -3.63 7.93 0.13
C THR A 51 -2.97 9.06 -0.65
N GLY A 52 -3.76 9.95 -1.27
CA GLY A 52 -3.26 11.13 -1.96
C GLY A 52 -2.58 12.11 -1.00
N PHE A 53 -3.20 12.40 0.15
CA PHE A 53 -2.61 13.27 1.17
C PHE A 53 -1.31 12.69 1.73
N CYS A 54 -1.30 11.39 2.10
CA CYS A 54 -0.09 10.72 2.58
C CYS A 54 1.04 10.75 1.53
N ALA A 55 0.74 10.51 0.26
CA ALA A 55 1.73 10.57 -0.82
C ALA A 55 2.30 11.98 -1.00
N LEU A 56 1.46 13.02 -0.90
CA LEU A 56 1.90 14.42 -0.96
C LEU A 56 2.75 14.80 0.26
N LEU A 57 2.43 14.31 1.45
CA LEU A 57 3.24 14.53 2.65
C LEU A 57 4.63 13.90 2.49
N VAL A 58 4.70 12.67 1.95
CA VAL A 58 5.97 12.01 1.65
C VAL A 58 6.75 12.80 0.60
N ALA A 59 6.12 13.19 -0.50
CA ALA A 59 6.76 13.98 -1.55
C ALA A 59 7.27 15.32 -0.99
N HIS A 60 6.50 16.01 -0.15
CA HIS A 60 6.93 17.25 0.48
C HIS A 60 8.21 17.06 1.30
N ASN A 61 8.27 16.02 2.15
CA ASN A 61 9.45 15.74 2.97
C ASN A 61 10.68 15.29 2.16
N LEU A 62 10.47 14.71 0.97
CA LEU A 62 11.56 14.37 0.05
C LEU A 62 12.04 15.57 -0.78
N GLY A 63 11.21 16.61 -0.92
CA GLY A 63 11.51 17.80 -1.73
C GLY A 63 12.08 18.99 -0.95
N THR A 64 12.30 18.85 0.36
CA THR A 64 12.80 19.92 1.22
C THR A 64 14.25 20.33 0.94
N ASP A 65 15.03 19.47 0.26
CA ASP A 65 16.45 19.71 -0.06
C ASP A 65 16.65 20.63 -1.29
N GLY A 66 15.57 21.17 -1.85
CA GLY A 66 15.60 22.16 -2.93
C GLY A 66 15.41 21.53 -4.31
N ASP A 67 16.48 21.04 -4.93
CA ASP A 67 16.41 20.56 -6.30
C ASP A 67 15.81 19.16 -6.38
N THR A 68 14.53 19.09 -6.74
CA THR A 68 13.87 17.80 -6.96
C THR A 68 14.20 17.21 -8.33
N MET A 69 14.89 17.90 -9.25
CA MET A 69 15.21 17.49 -10.63
C MET A 69 16.68 17.06 -10.83
N GLU A 70 17.25 16.38 -9.85
CA GLU A 70 18.63 15.89 -9.92
C GLU A 70 18.94 15.01 -11.15
N MET A 71 20.21 15.01 -11.56
CA MET A 71 20.71 14.16 -12.64
C MET A 71 20.58 12.68 -12.25
N MET A 72 19.90 11.90 -13.11
CA MET A 72 19.77 10.46 -12.92
C MET A 72 21.12 9.75 -13.08
N ARG A 73 21.25 8.61 -12.39
CA ARG A 73 22.39 7.70 -12.62
C ARG A 73 22.33 7.12 -14.03
N ALA A 74 23.47 6.80 -14.61
CA ALA A 74 23.58 6.28 -15.98
C ALA A 74 22.70 5.05 -16.26
N VAL A 75 22.52 4.15 -15.28
CA VAL A 75 21.63 2.98 -15.42
C VAL A 75 20.16 3.39 -15.55
N LEU A 76 19.75 4.47 -14.88
CA LEU A 76 18.40 5.05 -14.96
C LEU A 76 18.18 5.86 -16.25
N ASP A 77 19.19 5.95 -17.13
CA ASP A 77 19.15 6.73 -18.35
C ASP A 77 18.48 6.01 -19.53
N THR A 78 17.54 5.11 -19.25
CA THR A 78 16.79 4.38 -20.28
C THR A 78 15.29 4.61 -20.13
N ASN A 79 14.69 5.31 -21.10
CA ASN A 79 13.25 5.60 -21.07
C ASN A 79 12.39 4.33 -21.13
N PHE A 80 12.84 3.29 -21.84
CA PHE A 80 12.09 2.03 -21.97
C PHE A 80 11.87 1.36 -20.60
N TRP A 81 12.93 1.11 -19.83
CA TRP A 81 12.83 0.46 -18.52
C TRP A 81 12.17 1.33 -17.47
N LEU A 82 12.42 2.64 -17.52
CA LEU A 82 11.75 3.60 -16.63
C LEU A 82 10.23 3.64 -16.90
N ALA A 83 9.81 3.53 -18.16
CA ALA A 83 8.40 3.55 -18.56
C ALA A 83 7.68 2.22 -18.38
N THR A 84 8.39 1.09 -18.37
CA THR A 84 7.80 -0.26 -18.30
C THR A 84 7.99 -0.87 -16.92
N HIS A 85 9.21 -1.26 -16.56
CA HIS A 85 9.52 -1.90 -15.29
C HIS A 85 9.12 -1.02 -14.09
N VAL A 86 9.66 0.20 -14.03
CA VAL A 86 9.52 1.05 -12.82
C VAL A 86 8.08 1.51 -12.62
N THR A 87 7.36 1.86 -13.68
CA THR A 87 5.92 2.18 -13.59
C THR A 87 5.09 0.96 -13.19
N THR A 88 5.35 -0.22 -13.77
CA THR A 88 4.59 -1.45 -13.48
C THR A 88 4.77 -1.86 -12.02
N ILE A 89 6.00 -1.89 -11.53
CA ILE A 89 6.26 -2.29 -10.13
C ILE A 89 5.68 -1.27 -9.14
N THR A 90 5.77 0.04 -9.45
CA THR A 90 5.21 1.10 -8.58
C THR A 90 3.67 1.12 -8.58
N MET A 91 3.00 0.68 -9.65
CA MET A 91 1.56 0.42 -9.63
C MET A 91 1.22 -0.71 -8.65
N GLY A 92 2.04 -1.76 -8.59
CA GLY A 92 1.92 -2.82 -7.59
C GLY A 92 2.07 -2.29 -6.15
N TYR A 93 3.00 -1.36 -5.93
CA TYR A 93 3.21 -0.73 -4.62
C TYR A 93 2.01 0.12 -4.20
N ALA A 94 1.50 0.94 -5.12
CA ALA A 94 0.32 1.78 -4.88
C ALA A 94 -0.90 0.94 -4.50
N ALA A 95 -1.11 -0.18 -5.20
CA ALA A 95 -2.19 -1.11 -4.91
C ALA A 95 -2.02 -1.79 -3.54
N SER A 96 -0.80 -2.25 -3.21
CA SER A 96 -0.49 -2.84 -1.90
C SER A 96 -0.75 -1.85 -0.75
N PHE A 97 -0.31 -0.59 -0.90
CA PHE A 97 -0.60 0.46 0.06
C PHE A 97 -2.10 0.71 0.19
N LEU A 98 -2.81 0.85 -0.92
CA LEU A 98 -4.25 1.07 -0.92
C LEU A 98 -4.99 -0.05 -0.18
N ALA A 99 -4.65 -1.32 -0.43
CA ALA A 99 -5.23 -2.46 0.26
C ALA A 99 -4.98 -2.41 1.78
N GLY A 100 -3.76 -2.07 2.21
CA GLY A 100 -3.44 -1.94 3.62
C GLY A 100 -4.12 -0.75 4.29
N PHE A 101 -4.22 0.41 3.62
CA PHE A 101 -4.99 1.55 4.14
C PHE A 101 -6.49 1.22 4.25
N MET A 102 -7.06 0.46 3.31
CA MET A 102 -8.45 -0.02 3.41
C MET A 102 -8.62 -0.93 4.64
N GLY A 103 -7.67 -1.84 4.86
CA GLY A 103 -7.65 -2.70 6.05
C GLY A 103 -7.58 -1.87 7.34
N LEU A 104 -6.70 -0.87 7.37
CA LEU A 104 -6.53 0.06 8.50
C LEU A 104 -7.83 0.80 8.80
N LEU A 105 -8.48 1.36 7.77
CA LEU A 105 -9.74 2.09 7.95
C LEU A 105 -10.85 1.18 8.46
N VAL A 106 -10.94 -0.06 7.98
CA VAL A 106 -11.90 -1.06 8.46
C VAL A 106 -11.70 -1.38 9.94
N VAL A 107 -10.46 -1.59 10.38
CA VAL A 107 -10.15 -1.84 11.80
C VAL A 107 -10.53 -0.62 12.65
N LEU A 108 -10.16 0.59 12.23
CA LEU A 108 -10.51 1.82 12.95
C LEU A 108 -12.03 2.03 13.03
N MET A 109 -12.75 1.85 11.93
CA MET A 109 -14.22 1.95 11.92
C MET A 109 -14.87 0.90 12.82
N GLY A 110 -14.34 -0.33 12.84
CA GLY A 110 -14.87 -1.42 13.64
C GLY A 110 -14.66 -1.23 15.15
N VAL A 111 -13.47 -0.78 15.55
CA VAL A 111 -13.08 -0.61 16.95
C VAL A 111 -13.60 0.70 17.53
N LEU A 112 -13.48 1.83 16.80
CA LEU A 112 -13.77 3.16 17.34
C LEU A 112 -15.23 3.59 17.13
N SER A 113 -15.90 3.04 16.11
CA SER A 113 -17.24 3.47 15.69
C SER A 113 -18.25 2.31 15.63
N LYS A 114 -19.52 2.66 15.37
CA LYS A 114 -20.62 1.73 15.05
C LYS A 114 -21.03 1.79 13.57
N ARG A 115 -20.23 2.50 12.75
CA ARG A 115 -20.54 2.79 11.34
C ARG A 115 -20.24 1.60 10.40
N LEU A 116 -19.51 0.58 10.86
CA LEU A 116 -19.17 -0.56 10.02
C LEU A 116 -20.32 -1.58 10.01
N SER A 117 -21.19 -1.51 9.00
CA SER A 117 -22.23 -2.52 8.78
C SER A 117 -21.63 -3.83 8.24
N LYS A 118 -22.32 -4.95 8.46
CA LYS A 118 -21.88 -6.27 7.94
C LYS A 118 -21.81 -6.33 6.41
N ASP A 119 -22.75 -5.66 5.72
CA ASP A 119 -22.77 -5.56 4.26
C ASP A 119 -21.57 -4.74 3.75
N LEU A 120 -21.35 -3.56 4.33
CA LEU A 120 -20.20 -2.71 3.98
C LEU A 120 -18.87 -3.44 4.22
N TYR A 121 -18.75 -4.11 5.36
CA TYR A 121 -17.56 -4.90 5.67
C TYR A 121 -17.33 -6.03 4.65
N HIS A 122 -18.39 -6.69 4.20
CA HIS A 122 -18.29 -7.72 3.17
C HIS A 122 -17.80 -7.15 1.83
N LYS A 123 -18.38 -6.04 1.38
CA LYS A 123 -18.02 -5.34 0.14
C LYS A 123 -16.57 -4.85 0.17
N ILE A 124 -16.17 -4.16 1.25
CA ILE A 124 -14.78 -3.68 1.41
C ILE A 124 -13.81 -4.86 1.43
N SER A 125 -14.13 -5.95 2.12
CA SER A 125 -13.25 -7.14 2.14
C SER A 125 -13.05 -7.75 0.75
N GLY A 126 -14.09 -7.73 -0.09
CA GLY A 126 -13.98 -8.15 -1.50
C GLY A 126 -13.09 -7.22 -2.31
N MET A 127 -13.22 -5.90 -2.10
CA MET A 127 -12.34 -4.91 -2.73
C MET A 127 -10.88 -5.06 -2.28
N ILE A 128 -10.60 -5.27 -0.98
CA ILE A 128 -9.24 -5.51 -0.48
C ILE A 128 -8.63 -6.72 -1.20
N TYR A 129 -9.36 -7.83 -1.30
CA TYR A 129 -8.89 -9.01 -2.01
C TYR A 129 -8.59 -8.73 -3.50
N GLY A 130 -9.49 -8.02 -4.19
CA GLY A 130 -9.28 -7.62 -5.59
C GLY A 130 -8.08 -6.69 -5.78
N THR A 131 -7.89 -5.72 -4.88
CA THR A 131 -6.74 -4.81 -4.89
C THR A 131 -5.43 -5.56 -4.64
N ILE A 132 -5.42 -6.56 -3.75
CA ILE A 132 -4.25 -7.43 -3.52
C ILE A 132 -3.95 -8.29 -4.75
N ALA A 133 -4.96 -8.81 -5.45
CA ALA A 133 -4.76 -9.53 -6.70
C ALA A 133 -4.11 -8.64 -7.77
N PHE A 134 -4.58 -7.40 -7.91
CA PHE A 134 -3.94 -6.39 -8.75
C PHE A 134 -2.50 -6.10 -8.32
N ALA A 135 -2.27 -5.88 -7.01
CA ALA A 135 -0.94 -5.65 -6.45
C ALA A 135 0.02 -6.82 -6.75
N THR A 136 -0.45 -8.06 -6.61
CA THR A 136 0.32 -9.28 -6.90
C THR A 136 0.73 -9.34 -8.36
N LEU A 137 -0.20 -9.11 -9.29
CA LEU A 137 0.08 -9.14 -10.72
C LEU A 137 1.15 -8.11 -11.11
N PHE A 138 0.93 -6.85 -10.73
CA PHE A 138 1.83 -5.76 -11.11
C PHE A 138 3.18 -5.82 -10.39
N SER A 139 3.23 -6.23 -9.13
CA SER A 139 4.50 -6.44 -8.43
C SER A 139 5.27 -7.64 -9.02
N PHE A 140 4.60 -8.72 -9.40
CA PHE A 140 5.25 -9.88 -10.02
C PHE A 140 5.81 -9.54 -11.41
N VAL A 141 4.97 -9.01 -12.30
CA VAL A 141 5.40 -8.60 -13.66
C VAL A 141 6.49 -7.54 -13.57
N GLY A 142 6.32 -6.56 -12.68
CA GLY A 142 7.33 -5.56 -12.37
C GLY A 142 8.66 -6.20 -11.96
N THR A 143 8.65 -7.14 -11.02
CA THR A 143 9.87 -7.83 -10.55
C THR A 143 10.56 -8.60 -11.68
N VAL A 144 9.81 -9.32 -12.52
CA VAL A 144 10.37 -10.05 -13.68
C VAL A 144 11.00 -9.09 -14.68
N LEU A 145 10.30 -7.99 -15.03
CA LEU A 145 10.86 -6.95 -15.91
C LEU A 145 12.13 -6.33 -15.31
N GLY A 146 12.20 -6.22 -13.98
CA GLY A 146 13.39 -5.73 -13.27
C GLY A 146 14.58 -6.66 -13.43
N GLY A 147 14.36 -7.97 -13.36
CA GLY A 147 15.41 -8.96 -13.61
C GLY A 147 15.94 -8.90 -15.05
N ILE A 148 15.06 -8.71 -16.04
CA ILE A 148 15.49 -8.54 -17.45
C ILE A 148 16.34 -7.26 -17.59
N TRP A 149 15.94 -6.17 -16.93
CA TRP A 149 16.70 -4.93 -16.94
C TRP A 149 18.07 -5.07 -16.25
N ALA A 150 18.13 -5.80 -15.14
CA ALA A 150 19.37 -6.11 -14.43
C ALA A 150 20.32 -6.94 -15.31
N ASP A 151 19.79 -7.90 -16.07
CA ASP A 151 20.58 -8.71 -17.00
C ASP A 151 21.21 -7.86 -18.11
N GLN A 152 20.44 -6.94 -18.68
CA GLN A 152 20.95 -6.00 -19.69
C GLN A 152 21.97 -5.00 -19.14
N SER A 153 21.84 -4.61 -17.88
CA SER A 153 22.68 -3.57 -17.26
C SER A 153 23.98 -4.14 -16.68
N TRP A 154 23.93 -5.35 -16.11
CA TRP A 154 25.02 -5.94 -15.32
C TRP A 154 25.35 -7.39 -15.69
N GLY A 155 24.71 -7.96 -16.70
CA GLY A 155 24.96 -9.33 -17.16
C GLY A 155 24.43 -10.43 -16.22
N ARG A 156 23.50 -10.09 -15.32
CA ARG A 156 22.82 -11.07 -14.46
C ARG A 156 21.34 -10.72 -14.23
N PHE A 157 20.47 -11.73 -14.36
CA PHE A 157 19.04 -11.58 -14.09
C PHE A 157 18.70 -11.32 -12.62
N TRP A 158 19.47 -11.90 -11.68
CA TRP A 158 19.20 -11.79 -10.24
C TRP A 158 20.50 -11.95 -9.44
N GLY A 159 20.57 -11.36 -8.26
CA GLY A 159 21.77 -11.35 -7.41
C GLY A 159 21.52 -11.06 -5.93
N TRP A 160 20.28 -11.16 -5.46
CA TRP A 160 19.89 -11.07 -4.04
C TRP A 160 20.28 -9.75 -3.37
N ASP A 161 20.36 -8.66 -4.13
CA ASP A 161 20.61 -7.37 -3.51
C ASP A 161 19.36 -6.85 -2.77
N PRO A 162 19.49 -5.84 -1.90
CA PRO A 162 18.37 -5.40 -1.09
C PRO A 162 17.12 -4.96 -1.88
N LYS A 163 17.27 -4.41 -3.09
CA LYS A 163 16.10 -3.99 -3.88
C LYS A 163 15.40 -5.18 -4.52
N GLU A 164 16.17 -6.12 -5.05
CA GLU A 164 15.67 -7.40 -5.55
C GLU A 164 14.94 -8.16 -4.43
N ASN A 165 15.52 -8.23 -3.23
CA ASN A 165 14.90 -8.85 -2.04
C ASN A 165 13.62 -8.13 -1.61
N GLY A 166 13.61 -6.79 -1.64
CA GLY A 166 12.43 -6.00 -1.36
C GLY A 166 11.28 -6.31 -2.34
N ALA A 167 11.59 -6.34 -3.64
CA ALA A 167 10.61 -6.62 -4.69
C ALA A 167 9.98 -8.02 -4.53
N VAL A 168 10.79 -9.06 -4.33
CA VAL A 168 10.26 -10.42 -4.12
C VAL A 168 9.46 -10.54 -2.81
N MET A 169 9.85 -9.82 -1.75
CA MET A 169 9.11 -9.82 -0.50
C MET A 169 7.69 -9.28 -0.68
N ILE A 170 7.48 -8.23 -1.47
CA ILE A 170 6.14 -7.71 -1.79
C ILE A 170 5.32 -8.76 -2.55
N VAL A 171 5.91 -9.39 -3.57
CA VAL A 171 5.23 -10.41 -4.39
C VAL A 171 4.79 -11.57 -3.51
N LEU A 172 5.71 -12.11 -2.71
CA LEU A 172 5.44 -13.24 -1.82
C LEU A 172 4.41 -12.89 -0.75
N TRP A 173 4.49 -11.70 -0.14
CA TRP A 173 3.53 -11.28 0.86
C TRP A 173 2.11 -11.21 0.27
N ASN A 174 1.95 -10.56 -0.88
CA ASN A 174 0.65 -10.48 -1.53
C ASN A 174 0.13 -11.86 -1.95
N ALA A 175 0.99 -12.72 -2.50
CA ALA A 175 0.63 -14.10 -2.84
C ALA A 175 0.19 -14.92 -1.62
N ILE A 176 0.88 -14.77 -0.47
CA ILE A 176 0.51 -15.42 0.79
C ILE A 176 -0.88 -14.98 1.24
N ILE A 177 -1.25 -13.71 1.10
CA ILE A 177 -2.59 -13.24 1.47
C ILE A 177 -3.66 -13.91 0.61
N LEU A 178 -3.45 -13.95 -0.71
CA LEU A 178 -4.39 -14.60 -1.63
C LEU A 178 -4.50 -16.10 -1.34
N HIS A 179 -3.37 -16.77 -1.12
CA HIS A 179 -3.32 -18.19 -0.80
C HIS A 179 -3.98 -18.50 0.54
N ALA A 180 -3.72 -17.71 1.58
CA ALA A 180 -4.35 -17.86 2.89
C ALA A 180 -5.86 -17.67 2.82
N ARG A 181 -6.34 -16.75 1.96
CA ARG A 181 -7.78 -16.59 1.71
C ARG A 181 -8.37 -17.80 0.99
N TRP A 182 -7.71 -18.26 -0.07
CA TRP A 182 -8.19 -19.39 -0.86
C TRP A 182 -8.22 -20.68 -0.04
N GLY A 183 -7.19 -20.94 0.76
CA GLY A 183 -7.12 -22.07 1.68
C GLY A 183 -7.99 -21.96 2.93
N GLY A 184 -8.80 -20.90 3.07
CA GLY A 184 -9.71 -20.72 4.20
C GLY A 184 -9.05 -20.34 5.54
N LEU A 185 -7.72 -20.17 5.56
CA LEU A 185 -6.93 -19.77 6.74
C LEU A 185 -7.22 -18.33 7.16
N ALA A 186 -7.37 -17.43 6.18
CA ALA A 186 -7.68 -16.02 6.40
C ALA A 186 -9.12 -15.71 6.00
N LYS A 187 -9.95 -15.36 7.00
CA LYS A 187 -11.28 -14.78 6.79
C LYS A 187 -11.17 -13.29 6.45
N LYS A 188 -12.30 -12.61 6.26
CA LYS A 188 -12.39 -11.16 5.97
C LYS A 188 -11.46 -10.32 6.85
N ARG A 189 -11.43 -10.63 8.14
CA ARG A 189 -10.58 -9.97 9.13
C ARG A 189 -9.12 -10.28 8.95
N GLY A 190 -8.77 -11.56 8.77
CA GLY A 190 -7.41 -11.99 8.50
C GLY A 190 -6.82 -11.29 7.27
N ILE A 191 -7.58 -11.22 6.16
CA ILE A 191 -7.15 -10.49 4.96
C ILE A 191 -6.88 -9.01 5.28
N ALA A 192 -7.78 -8.33 6.00
CA ALA A 192 -7.60 -6.93 6.35
C ALA A 192 -6.32 -6.71 7.18
N LEU A 193 -6.04 -7.58 8.16
CA LEU A 193 -4.82 -7.47 8.98
C LEU A 193 -3.56 -7.77 8.18
N LEU A 194 -3.58 -8.80 7.33
CA LEU A 194 -2.43 -9.13 6.49
C LEU A 194 -2.16 -8.04 5.43
N ALA A 195 -3.21 -7.38 4.93
CA ALA A 195 -3.09 -6.23 4.04
C ALA A 195 -2.39 -5.05 4.75
N ILE A 196 -2.71 -4.79 6.02
CA ILE A 196 -1.98 -3.81 6.84
C ILE A 196 -0.50 -4.23 7.00
N GLY A 197 -0.23 -5.53 7.16
CA GLY A 197 1.15 -6.06 7.10
C GLY A 197 1.83 -5.79 5.75
N GLY A 198 1.07 -5.82 4.66
CA GLY A 198 1.54 -5.49 3.31
C GLY A 198 2.05 -4.05 3.19
N ASN A 199 1.47 -3.10 3.94
CA ASN A 199 1.99 -1.73 4.02
C ASN A 199 3.41 -1.71 4.58
N ILE A 200 3.68 -2.46 5.64
CA ILE A 200 5.00 -2.55 6.28
C ILE A 200 6.02 -3.11 5.29
N VAL A 201 5.68 -4.23 4.65
CA VAL A 201 6.51 -4.89 3.64
C VAL A 201 6.83 -3.95 2.48
N THR A 202 5.82 -3.27 1.96
CA THR A 202 5.96 -2.34 0.83
C THR A 202 6.78 -1.11 1.21
N ALA A 203 6.55 -0.54 2.41
CA ALA A 203 7.33 0.60 2.90
C ALA A 203 8.80 0.24 3.14
N TRP A 204 9.08 -0.96 3.67
CA TRP A 204 10.46 -1.45 3.79
C TRP A 204 11.13 -1.61 2.43
N SER A 205 10.45 -2.25 1.47
CA SER A 205 11.00 -2.43 0.12
C SER A 205 11.19 -1.12 -0.64
N TRP A 206 10.41 -0.08 -0.37
CA TRP A 206 10.52 1.18 -1.10
C TRP A 206 11.48 2.16 -0.44
N PHE A 207 11.43 2.30 0.90
CA PHE A 207 12.30 3.21 1.66
C PHE A 207 13.42 2.47 2.37
N GLY A 208 13.12 1.44 3.16
CA GLY A 208 14.08 0.74 4.01
C GLY A 208 15.31 0.20 3.28
N VAL A 209 15.12 -0.44 2.12
CA VAL A 209 16.23 -1.00 1.33
C VAL A 209 17.19 0.09 0.81
N ASN A 210 16.70 1.31 0.56
CA ASN A 210 17.55 2.42 0.17
C ASN A 210 18.43 2.90 1.33
N MET A 211 18.03 2.67 2.58
CA MET A 211 18.78 3.07 3.78
C MET A 211 19.95 2.13 4.09
N LEU A 212 20.00 0.95 3.48
CA LEU A 212 21.07 -0.03 3.72
C LEU A 212 22.37 0.37 3.02
N GLY A 213 22.33 1.20 1.98
CA GLY A 213 23.54 1.72 1.31
C GLY A 213 24.37 0.67 0.58
N VAL A 214 23.86 -0.56 0.41
CA VAL A 214 24.58 -1.70 -0.18
C VAL A 214 23.89 -2.23 -1.43
N GLY A 215 24.68 -2.81 -2.34
CA GLY A 215 24.21 -3.41 -3.58
C GLY A 215 24.25 -2.46 -4.78
N LEU A 216 24.14 -3.05 -5.98
CA LEU A 216 24.23 -2.32 -7.25
C LEU A 216 23.12 -1.27 -7.43
N HIS A 217 22.01 -1.43 -6.71
CA HIS A 217 20.87 -0.53 -6.77
C HIS A 217 20.90 0.64 -5.78
N SER A 218 22.01 0.90 -5.06
CA SER A 218 22.09 1.89 -3.97
C SER A 218 22.08 3.38 -4.42
N TYR A 219 21.40 3.69 -5.52
CA TYR A 219 21.37 5.02 -6.13
C TYR A 219 20.53 6.07 -5.39
N GLY A 220 19.67 5.64 -4.47
CA GLY A 220 18.72 6.50 -3.75
C GLY A 220 18.92 6.51 -2.23
N PHE A 221 20.16 6.36 -1.76
CA PHE A 221 20.46 6.32 -0.33
C PHE A 221 19.93 7.56 0.40
N THR A 222 19.23 7.34 1.51
CA THR A 222 18.72 8.41 2.39
C THR A 222 18.53 7.87 3.80
N ASP A 223 18.93 8.64 4.80
CA ASP A 223 18.71 8.38 6.23
C ASP A 223 17.50 9.14 6.79
N LYS A 224 17.10 10.23 6.13
CA LYS A 224 15.98 11.12 6.51
C LYS A 224 14.64 10.40 6.65
N ALA A 225 14.43 9.32 5.88
CA ALA A 225 13.20 8.56 5.92
C ALA A 225 13.07 7.63 7.15
N PHE A 226 14.13 7.48 7.97
CA PHE A 226 14.16 6.46 9.04
C PHE A 226 13.05 6.64 10.05
N MET A 227 12.95 7.85 10.63
CA MET A 227 11.96 8.15 11.65
C MET A 227 10.54 8.03 11.11
N GLY A 228 10.31 8.48 9.87
CA GLY A 228 9.03 8.34 9.19
C GLY A 228 8.65 6.87 8.97
N LEU A 229 9.60 6.05 8.50
CA LEU A 229 9.42 4.61 8.31
C LEU A 229 9.15 3.89 9.63
N ALA A 230 9.95 4.15 10.67
CA ALA A 230 9.77 3.55 11.99
C ALA A 230 8.39 3.91 12.59
N GLY A 231 8.01 5.18 12.54
CA GLY A 231 6.68 5.63 12.98
C GLY A 231 5.55 4.97 12.19
N PHE A 232 5.70 4.85 10.87
CA PHE A 232 4.73 4.16 10.02
C PHE A 232 4.60 2.67 10.35
N VAL A 233 5.72 1.96 10.55
CA VAL A 233 5.72 0.56 10.95
C VAL A 233 5.06 0.37 12.31
N LEU A 234 5.43 1.18 13.31
CA LEU A 234 4.83 1.14 14.63
C LEU A 234 3.31 1.39 14.57
N LEU A 235 2.86 2.38 13.80
CA LEU A 235 1.43 2.63 13.60
C LEU A 235 0.71 1.42 13.03
N ASN A 236 1.24 0.81 11.97
CA ASN A 236 0.61 -0.36 11.35
C ASN A 236 0.60 -1.57 12.31
N ILE A 237 1.66 -1.79 13.08
CA ILE A 237 1.70 -2.84 14.13
C ILE A 237 0.63 -2.59 15.19
N LEU A 238 0.51 -1.36 15.69
CA LEU A 238 -0.51 -0.99 16.69
C LEU A 238 -1.91 -1.25 16.15
N VAL A 239 -2.20 -0.91 14.89
CA VAL A 239 -3.49 -1.20 14.27
C VAL A 239 -3.70 -2.70 14.09
N ILE A 240 -2.68 -3.48 13.73
CA ILE A 240 -2.78 -4.94 13.65
C ILE A 240 -3.12 -5.53 15.03
N CYS A 241 -2.47 -5.06 16.10
CA CYS A 241 -2.77 -5.47 17.46
C CYS A 241 -4.21 -5.13 17.86
N LEU A 242 -4.68 -3.90 17.60
CA LEU A 242 -6.06 -3.48 17.84
C LEU A 242 -7.07 -4.31 17.04
N GLY A 243 -6.75 -4.55 15.76
CA GLY A 243 -7.55 -5.37 14.88
C GLY A 243 -7.49 -6.86 15.22
N SER A 244 -6.58 -7.29 16.09
CA SER A 244 -6.46 -8.66 16.63
C SER A 244 -7.31 -8.89 17.89
N LEU A 245 -7.92 -7.84 18.47
CA LEU A 245 -8.85 -7.97 19.59
C LEU A 245 -10.14 -8.75 19.22
N PRO A 246 -10.74 -9.51 20.16
CA PRO A 246 -11.98 -10.25 19.89
C PRO A 246 -13.11 -9.35 19.39
N GLU A 247 -14.02 -9.88 18.57
CA GLU A 247 -15.09 -9.08 17.93
C GLU A 247 -16.05 -8.43 18.93
N GLU A 248 -16.16 -8.96 20.15
CA GLU A 248 -16.90 -8.33 21.25
C GLU A 248 -16.32 -6.96 21.68
N HIS A 249 -15.03 -6.74 21.42
CA HIS A 249 -14.38 -5.46 21.70
C HIS A 249 -14.63 -4.45 20.58
N TRP A 250 -15.06 -4.90 19.39
CA TRP A 250 -15.39 -4.02 18.27
C TRP A 250 -16.75 -3.38 18.52
N ARG A 251 -16.76 -2.06 18.69
CA ARG A 251 -18.00 -1.29 18.95
C ARG A 251 -19.08 -1.54 17.90
N SER A 252 -18.69 -1.79 16.65
CA SER A 252 -19.61 -2.10 15.54
C SER A 252 -20.28 -3.47 15.65
N PHE A 253 -19.69 -4.45 16.34
CA PHE A 253 -20.21 -5.81 16.45
C PHE A 253 -20.61 -6.21 17.88
N ARG A 254 -20.51 -5.28 18.84
CA ARG A 254 -21.00 -5.49 20.21
C ARG A 254 -22.50 -5.85 20.22
N PRO A 255 -22.91 -6.93 20.91
CA PRO A 255 -24.32 -7.21 21.15
C PRO A 255 -24.98 -6.00 21.81
N LYS A 256 -26.16 -5.58 21.33
CA LYS A 256 -26.97 -4.61 22.07
C LYS A 256 -27.35 -5.27 23.41
N ALA A 257 -27.13 -4.57 24.52
CA ALA A 257 -27.66 -5.01 25.80
C ALA A 257 -29.17 -5.25 25.65
N ARG A 258 -29.62 -6.46 25.99
CA ARG A 258 -31.05 -6.81 25.97
C ARG A 258 -31.72 -5.91 27.01
N VAL A 259 -32.43 -4.88 26.55
CA VAL A 259 -33.30 -4.10 27.43
C VAL A 259 -34.35 -5.08 27.93
N GLN A 260 -34.26 -5.46 29.20
CA GLN A 260 -35.36 -6.12 29.89
C GLN A 260 -36.50 -5.09 29.91
N THR A 261 -37.45 -5.21 28.99
CA THR A 261 -38.77 -4.62 29.20
C THR A 261 -39.31 -5.22 30.49
N PRO A 262 -39.67 -4.42 31.51
CA PRO A 262 -40.39 -4.95 32.65
C PRO A 262 -41.67 -5.59 32.08
N GLU A 263 -41.90 -6.86 32.39
CA GLU A 263 -43.24 -7.45 32.26
C GLU A 263 -44.18 -6.55 33.04
N VAL A 264 -45.03 -5.81 32.32
CA VAL A 264 -46.18 -5.18 32.92
C VAL A 264 -47.04 -6.34 33.41
N LEU A 265 -47.00 -6.56 34.72
CA LEU A 265 -47.92 -7.43 35.43
C LEU A 265 -49.34 -6.89 35.17
N GLU A 266 -50.04 -7.45 34.19
CA GLU A 266 -51.50 -7.42 34.16
C GLU A 266 -52.01 -8.25 35.36
N GLN A 267 -52.13 -7.59 36.50
CA GLN A 267 -52.95 -8.05 37.62
C GLN A 267 -53.64 -6.86 38.28
N SER A 268 -54.83 -6.51 37.78
CA SER A 268 -56.06 -6.24 38.56
C SER A 268 -57.17 -5.70 37.66
#